data_AF-A0A1G1LM70-F1
#
_entry.id   AF-A0A1G1LM70-F1
#
_cell.length_a   1.000
_cell.length_b   1.000
_cell.length_c   1.000
_cell.angle_alpha   90.00
_cell.angle_beta   90.00
_cell.angle_gamma   90.00
#
_symmetry.space_group_name_H-M   'P 1'
#
loop_
_entity.id
_entity.type
_entity.pdbx_description
1 polymer ?
#
loop_
_entity_poly.entity_id
_entity_poly.type
_entity_poly.pdbx_seq_one_letter_code
_entity_poly.pdbx_strand_id
1 'polypeptide(L)'
;MLTSDNLAEIARKLQTTQRNVIREYIQHLFLSELYKRKDSDALLFKGGTGLRILYESPRYSEDLDFDGIDIRRPQTIDDLFREILLEIERIGVEIHLEEAKRTSGGYLGILHYQLFRTQEGMRFEGFLEKESNVEIRGEYDCKSLRCVARPRPCGRKINQSWRTTAPDPRHLPVTKVPD
;
A
#
# COMPACT_ATOMS: atom_id res chain seq x y z
N MET A 1 -12.39 12.74 8.69
CA MET A 1 -11.05 12.72 8.06
C MET A 1 -10.10 13.53 8.90
N LEU A 2 -8.84 13.10 8.99
CA LEU A 2 -7.78 13.85 9.65
C LEU A 2 -7.46 15.10 8.81
N THR A 3 -7.36 16.26 9.44
CA THR A 3 -6.99 17.53 8.80
C THR A 3 -5.80 18.15 9.52
N SER A 4 -5.08 19.06 8.87
CA SER A 4 -3.99 19.80 9.51
C SER A 4 -4.45 20.52 10.78
N ASP A 5 -5.68 21.02 10.76
CA ASP A 5 -6.22 21.90 11.80
C ASP A 5 -6.66 21.11 13.03
N ASN A 6 -7.24 19.92 12.83
CA ASN A 6 -7.67 19.06 13.94
C ASN A 6 -6.54 18.19 14.51
N LEU A 7 -5.44 18.00 13.78
CA LEU A 7 -4.32 17.15 14.18
C LEU A 7 -3.70 17.57 15.53
N ALA A 8 -3.44 18.86 15.71
CA ALA A 8 -2.86 19.38 16.95
C ALA A 8 -3.81 19.22 18.14
N GLU A 9 -5.11 19.41 17.90
CA GLU A 9 -6.14 19.24 18.92
C GLU A 9 -6.28 17.78 19.36
N ILE A 10 -6.31 16.85 18.39
CA ILE A 10 -6.37 15.41 18.64
C ILE A 10 -5.14 14.95 19.42
N ALA A 11 -3.94 15.36 18.99
CA ALA A 11 -2.70 15.02 19.68
C ALA A 11 -2.72 15.49 21.14
N ARG A 12 -3.21 16.71 21.40
CA ARG A 12 -3.36 17.25 22.77
C ARG A 12 -4.37 16.45 23.59
N LYS A 13 -5.54 16.10 23.02
CA LYS A 13 -6.58 15.33 23.71
C LYS A 13 -6.10 13.92 24.08
N LEU A 14 -5.39 13.27 23.16
CA LEU A 14 -4.83 11.93 23.34
C LEU A 14 -3.50 11.92 24.11
N GLN A 15 -3.04 13.09 24.57
CA GLN A 15 -1.77 13.28 25.29
C GLN A 15 -0.58 12.60 24.58
N THR A 16 -0.51 12.79 23.27
CA THR A 16 0.47 12.13 22.40
C THR A 16 1.04 13.10 21.39
N THR A 17 1.97 12.62 20.57
CA THR A 17 2.57 13.41 19.49
C THR A 17 1.66 13.40 18.26
N GLN A 18 1.69 14.47 17.46
CA GLN A 18 1.02 14.49 16.16
C GLN A 18 1.48 13.34 15.25
N ARG A 19 2.77 12.96 15.40
CA ARG A 19 3.39 11.81 14.76
C ARG A 19 2.63 10.51 15.03
N ASN A 20 2.35 10.23 16.30
CA ASN A 20 1.60 9.04 16.71
C ASN A 20 0.15 9.07 16.20
N VAL A 21 -0.49 10.23 16.19
CA VAL A 21 -1.85 10.37 15.63
C VAL A 21 -1.87 10.06 14.13
N ILE A 22 -0.91 10.59 13.37
CA ILE A 22 -0.79 10.31 11.93
C ILE A 22 -0.55 8.82 11.71
N ARG A 23 0.36 8.22 12.47
CA ARG A 23 0.69 6.79 12.35
C ARG A 23 -0.52 5.90 12.63
N GLU A 24 -1.23 6.15 13.73
CA GLU A 24 -2.45 5.41 14.09
C GLU A 24 -3.55 5.61 13.03
N TYR A 25 -3.66 6.82 12.47
CA TYR A 25 -4.57 7.09 11.36
C TYR A 25 -4.24 6.29 10.10
N ILE A 26 -2.97 6.21 9.70
CA ILE A 26 -2.54 5.39 8.56
C ILE A 26 -2.77 3.90 8.82
N GLN A 27 -2.49 3.41 10.02
CA GLN A 27 -2.77 2.02 10.42
C GLN A 27 -4.27 1.70 10.31
N HIS A 28 -5.14 2.60 10.79
CA HIS A 28 -6.58 2.45 10.66
C HIS A 28 -7.06 2.49 9.20
N LEU A 29 -6.51 3.39 8.38
CA LEU A 29 -6.83 3.44 6.96
C LEU A 29 -6.46 2.14 6.26
N PHE A 30 -5.25 1.63 6.52
CA PHE A 30 -4.79 0.38 5.93
C PHE A 30 -5.69 -0.79 6.32
N LEU A 31 -5.95 -0.98 7.62
CA LEU A 31 -6.81 -2.07 8.10
C LEU A 31 -8.24 -1.94 7.58
N SER A 32 -8.77 -0.71 7.48
CA SER A 32 -10.09 -0.44 6.93
C SER A 32 -10.18 -0.83 5.45
N GLU A 33 -9.18 -0.49 4.63
CA GLU A 33 -9.17 -0.90 3.22
C GLU A 33 -8.91 -2.40 3.05
N LEU A 34 -8.04 -2.99 3.88
CA LEU A 34 -7.78 -4.43 3.88
C LEU A 34 -9.06 -5.22 4.09
N TYR A 35 -9.77 -4.96 5.20
CA TYR A 35 -10.94 -5.75 5.60
C TYR A 35 -12.23 -5.46 4.80
N LYS A 36 -12.16 -4.60 3.78
CA LYS A 36 -13.24 -4.47 2.77
C LYS A 36 -13.12 -5.49 1.64
N ARG A 37 -11.95 -6.11 1.47
CA ARG A 37 -11.66 -7.01 0.35
C ARG A 37 -12.06 -8.43 0.71
N LYS A 38 -12.51 -9.20 -0.29
CA LYS A 38 -12.93 -10.60 -0.07
C LYS A 38 -11.77 -11.51 0.35
N ASP A 39 -10.56 -11.19 -0.11
CA ASP A 39 -9.38 -12.00 0.15
C ASP A 39 -8.73 -11.68 1.52
N SER A 40 -9.30 -10.75 2.30
CA SER A 40 -8.77 -10.38 3.62
C SER A 40 -8.90 -11.48 4.67
N ASP A 41 -9.81 -12.44 4.46
CA ASP A 41 -10.04 -13.56 5.40
C ASP A 41 -8.80 -14.44 5.56
N ALA A 42 -7.88 -14.40 4.60
CA ALA A 42 -6.59 -15.08 4.66
C ALA A 42 -5.56 -14.35 5.56
N LEU A 43 -5.85 -13.14 6.04
CA LEU A 43 -4.94 -12.32 6.85
C LEU A 43 -5.60 -11.90 8.18
N LEU A 44 -5.17 -12.53 9.27
CA LEU A 44 -5.62 -12.22 10.62
C LEU A 44 -4.72 -11.18 11.28
N PHE A 45 -5.26 -9.99 11.56
CA PHE A 45 -4.55 -8.94 12.25
C PHE A 45 -4.28 -9.29 13.72
N LYS A 46 -3.05 -9.09 14.17
CA LYS A 46 -2.60 -9.39 15.54
C LYS A 46 -1.54 -8.40 16.03
N GLY A 47 -0.90 -8.75 17.15
CA GLY A 47 0.29 -8.07 17.66
C GLY A 47 0.00 -6.84 18.52
N GLY A 48 1.03 -6.03 18.72
CA GLY A 48 0.98 -4.88 19.64
C GLY A 48 0.02 -3.79 19.19
N THR A 49 -0.19 -3.65 17.88
CA THR A 49 -1.13 -2.68 17.30
C THR A 49 -2.57 -3.11 17.52
N GLY A 50 -2.86 -4.42 17.57
CA GLY A 50 -4.15 -4.94 17.99
C GLY A 50 -4.49 -4.56 19.43
N LEU A 51 -3.52 -4.61 20.34
CA LEU A 51 -3.72 -4.16 21.73
C LEU A 51 -4.03 -2.67 21.83
N ARG A 52 -3.40 -1.85 20.98
CA ARG A 52 -3.68 -0.41 20.91
C ARG A 52 -5.10 -0.14 20.38
N ILE A 53 -5.46 -0.75 19.26
CA ILE A 53 -6.71 -0.47 18.53
C ILE A 53 -7.93 -1.08 19.24
N LEU A 54 -7.83 -2.33 19.72
CA LEU A 54 -8.96 -3.08 20.26
C LEU A 54 -9.14 -2.92 21.78
N TYR A 55 -8.04 -2.66 22.50
CA TYR A 55 -8.03 -2.62 23.97
C TYR A 55 -7.53 -1.27 24.52
N GLU A 56 -7.40 -0.24 23.67
CA GLU A 56 -7.00 1.11 24.05
C GLU A 56 -5.70 1.18 24.86
N SER A 57 -4.77 0.25 24.61
CA SER A 57 -3.48 0.21 25.31
C SER A 57 -2.73 1.55 25.18
N PRO A 58 -2.02 2.02 26.23
CA PRO A 58 -1.28 3.30 26.17
C PRO A 58 -0.05 3.23 25.26
N ARG A 59 0.37 2.03 24.82
CA ARG A 59 1.54 1.85 23.96
C ARG A 59 1.17 2.07 22.49
N TYR A 60 1.80 3.05 21.85
CA TYR A 60 1.80 3.19 20.39
C TYR A 60 2.70 2.15 19.75
N SER A 61 2.27 1.62 18.61
CA SER A 61 2.99 0.60 17.87
C SER A 61 3.33 1.10 16.47
N GLU A 62 4.47 0.68 15.92
CA GLU A 62 4.94 1.10 14.60
C GLU A 62 4.60 0.09 13.51
N ASP A 63 4.40 -1.17 13.91
CA ASP A 63 4.27 -2.30 13.01
C ASP A 63 2.81 -2.74 12.83
N LEU A 64 2.49 -3.45 11.75
CA LEU A 64 1.25 -4.20 11.60
C LEU A 64 1.58 -5.68 11.45
N ASP A 65 1.15 -6.49 12.42
CA ASP A 65 1.40 -7.92 12.45
C ASP A 65 0.16 -8.69 11.97
N PHE A 66 0.37 -9.70 11.12
CA PHE A 66 -0.66 -10.56 10.57
C PHE A 66 -0.29 -12.03 10.69
N ASP A 67 -1.28 -12.89 10.86
CA ASP A 67 -1.19 -14.32 10.62
C ASP A 67 -1.89 -14.67 9.30
N GLY A 68 -1.17 -15.32 8.41
CA GLY A 68 -1.68 -15.80 7.14
C GLY A 68 -2.27 -17.19 7.29
N ILE A 69 -3.59 -17.33 7.12
CA ILE A 69 -4.27 -18.63 7.10
C ILE A 69 -4.51 -19.02 5.64
N ASP A 70 -3.98 -20.18 5.24
CA ASP A 70 -4.25 -20.79 3.93
C ASP A 70 -3.89 -19.89 2.73
N ILE A 71 -2.74 -19.21 2.80
CA ILE A 71 -2.25 -18.39 1.69
C ILE A 71 -1.68 -19.31 0.60
N ARG A 72 -2.57 -19.90 -0.18
CA ARG A 72 -2.23 -20.82 -1.28
C ARG A 72 -1.49 -20.13 -2.43
N ARG A 73 -1.54 -18.79 -2.53
CA ARG A 73 -0.92 -18.02 -3.62
C ARG A 73 -0.28 -16.72 -3.10
N PRO A 74 1.06 -16.64 -3.05
CA PRO A 74 1.80 -15.42 -2.69
C PRO A 74 1.42 -14.19 -3.51
N GLN A 75 1.18 -14.39 -4.82
CA GLN A 75 0.86 -13.33 -5.76
C GLN A 75 -0.40 -12.56 -5.34
N THR A 76 -1.29 -13.19 -4.58
CA THR A 76 -2.51 -12.57 -4.05
C THR A 76 -2.21 -11.50 -2.98
N ILE A 77 -1.13 -11.61 -2.20
CA ILE A 77 -0.81 -10.60 -1.17
C ILE A 77 -0.31 -9.32 -1.82
N ASP A 78 0.59 -9.43 -2.79
CA ASP A 78 1.17 -8.25 -3.45
C ASP A 78 0.09 -7.45 -4.19
N ASP A 79 -0.82 -8.15 -4.88
CA ASP A 79 -1.96 -7.54 -5.56
C ASP A 79 -2.93 -6.89 -4.56
N LEU A 80 -3.24 -7.57 -3.45
CA LEU A 80 -4.06 -7.02 -2.37
C LEU A 80 -3.45 -5.74 -1.79
N PHE A 81 -2.15 -5.73 -1.51
CA PHE A 81 -1.44 -4.55 -1.00
C PHE A 81 -1.50 -3.42 -2.03
N ARG A 82 -1.25 -3.69 -3.32
CA ARG A 82 -1.37 -2.67 -4.37
C ARG A 82 -2.76 -2.03 -4.41
N GLU A 83 -3.81 -2.83 -4.36
CA GLU A 83 -5.19 -2.32 -4.34
C GLU A 83 -5.47 -1.45 -3.11
N ILE A 84 -4.99 -1.85 -1.94
CA ILE A 84 -5.12 -1.06 -0.70
C ILE A 84 -4.39 0.27 -0.83
N LEU A 85 -3.14 0.26 -1.30
CA LEU A 85 -2.33 1.48 -1.46
C LEU A 85 -3.00 2.46 -2.43
N LEU A 86 -3.56 1.97 -3.54
CA LEU A 86 -4.28 2.80 -4.51
C LEU A 86 -5.51 3.50 -3.89
N GLU A 87 -6.26 2.82 -3.02
CA GLU A 87 -7.40 3.46 -2.34
C GLU A 87 -6.93 4.48 -1.29
N ILE A 88 -5.83 4.21 -0.59
CA ILE A 88 -5.23 5.16 0.34
C ILE A 88 -4.72 6.41 -0.39
N GLU A 89 -4.11 6.25 -1.57
CA GLU A 89 -3.71 7.38 -2.42
C GLU A 89 -4.89 8.24 -2.87
N ARG A 90 -6.03 7.62 -3.19
CA ARG A 90 -7.27 8.33 -3.54
C ARG A 90 -7.82 9.19 -2.41
N ILE A 91 -7.51 8.83 -1.17
CA ILE A 91 -7.85 9.62 0.03
C ILE A 91 -6.91 10.83 0.21
N GLY A 92 -5.84 10.92 -0.58
CA GLY A 92 -4.89 12.04 -0.58
C GLY A 92 -3.65 11.80 0.30
N VAL A 93 -3.35 10.54 0.62
CA VAL A 93 -2.12 10.14 1.31
C VAL A 93 -1.13 9.65 0.27
N GLU A 94 0.06 10.24 0.19
CA GLU A 94 1.13 9.70 -0.65
C GLU A 94 1.70 8.47 0.03
N ILE A 95 1.64 7.30 -0.61
CA ILE A 95 2.07 6.03 0.00
C ILE A 95 2.66 5.09 -1.05
N HIS A 96 3.76 4.42 -0.73
CA HIS A 96 4.39 3.46 -1.64
C HIS A 96 5.03 2.30 -0.87
N LEU A 97 5.09 1.14 -1.53
CA LEU A 97 5.78 -0.04 -1.03
C LEU A 97 7.27 0.07 -1.38
N GLU A 98 8.14 0.05 -0.37
CA GLU A 98 9.60 0.06 -0.56
C GLU A 98 10.15 -1.36 -0.67
N GLU A 99 9.74 -2.25 0.23
CA GLU A 99 10.21 -3.64 0.26
C GLU A 99 9.03 -4.61 0.44
N ALA A 100 9.08 -5.72 -0.27
CA ALA A 100 8.19 -6.86 -0.10
C ALA A 100 9.00 -8.14 -0.32
N LYS A 101 9.24 -8.90 0.76
CA LYS A 101 10.00 -10.15 0.71
C LYS A 101 9.34 -11.25 1.50
N ARG A 102 9.48 -12.48 1.01
CA ARG A 102 9.23 -13.66 1.85
C ARG A 102 10.42 -13.91 2.76
N THR A 103 10.11 -14.27 4.00
CA THR A 103 11.08 -14.71 5.00
C THR A 103 10.84 -16.19 5.30
N SER A 104 11.79 -16.85 5.97
CA SER A 104 11.65 -18.26 6.37
C SER A 104 10.44 -18.54 7.27
N GLY A 105 9.91 -17.49 7.92
CA GLY A 105 8.71 -17.54 8.77
C GLY A 105 7.48 -16.86 8.19
N GLY A 106 7.55 -16.26 6.98
CA GLY A 106 6.40 -15.58 6.39
C GLY A 106 6.72 -14.52 5.34
N TYR A 107 6.24 -13.31 5.56
CA TYR A 107 6.27 -12.16 4.65
C TYR A 107 6.63 -10.89 5.42
N LEU A 108 7.55 -10.10 4.89
CA LEU A 108 7.92 -8.77 5.38
C LEU A 108 7.61 -7.75 4.30
N GLY A 109 6.79 -6.76 4.64
CA GLY A 109 6.56 -5.57 3.83
C GLY A 109 7.06 -4.32 4.56
N ILE A 110 7.63 -3.37 3.83
CA ILE A 110 7.93 -2.03 4.33
C ILE A 110 7.31 -1.05 3.36
N LEU A 111 6.37 -0.23 3.84
CA LEU A 111 5.82 0.88 3.07
C LEU A 111 6.25 2.20 3.67
N HIS A 112 6.32 3.23 2.82
CA HIS A 112 6.56 4.60 3.22
C HIS A 112 5.37 5.46 2.86
N TYR A 113 4.94 6.30 3.79
CA TYR A 113 3.89 7.27 3.58
C TYR A 113 4.36 8.69 3.89
N GLN A 114 3.73 9.65 3.20
CA GLN A 114 3.83 11.08 3.45
C GLN A 114 2.43 11.62 3.70
N LEU A 115 2.22 12.18 4.89
CA LEU A 115 0.99 12.89 5.23
C LEU A 115 1.34 14.17 6.00
N PHE A 116 0.82 15.31 5.54
CA PHE A 116 1.19 16.64 6.02
C PHE A 116 2.70 16.87 5.96
N ARG A 117 3.37 16.99 7.11
CA ARG A 117 4.82 17.20 7.25
C ARG A 117 5.56 15.95 7.75
N THR A 118 4.86 14.82 7.84
CA THR A 118 5.40 13.57 8.40
C THR A 118 5.67 12.59 7.27
N GLN A 119 6.92 12.11 7.22
CA GLN A 119 7.38 11.05 6.32
C GLN A 119 7.88 9.87 7.16
N GLU A 120 7.25 8.72 7.03
CA GLU A 120 7.61 7.55 7.84
C GLU A 120 7.43 6.24 7.11
N GLY A 121 8.17 5.24 7.58
CA GLY A 121 7.96 3.85 7.22
C GLY A 121 6.94 3.19 8.16
N MET A 122 6.16 2.25 7.64
CA MET A 122 5.36 1.32 8.41
C MET A 122 5.72 -0.09 7.97
N ARG A 123 6.05 -0.94 8.94
CA ARG A 123 6.45 -2.32 8.72
C ARG A 123 5.24 -3.23 8.83
N PHE A 124 5.22 -4.24 7.97
CA PHE A 124 4.21 -5.29 7.90
C PHE A 124 4.90 -6.62 8.09
N GLU A 125 4.47 -7.39 9.08
CA GLU A 125 4.93 -8.76 9.27
C GLU A 125 3.75 -9.71 9.14
N GLY A 126 3.75 -10.55 8.11
CA GLY A 126 2.81 -11.66 7.99
C GLY A 126 3.53 -12.96 8.33
N PHE A 127 3.07 -13.71 9.31
CA PHE A 127 3.52 -15.10 9.49
C PHE A 127 2.75 -15.96 8.50
N LEU A 128 3.42 -16.80 7.72
CA LEU A 128 2.76 -17.70 6.78
C LEU A 128 3.01 -19.13 7.23
N GLU A 129 1.94 -19.89 7.45
CA GLU A 129 2.05 -21.33 7.64
C GLU A 129 2.69 -21.96 6.39
N LYS A 130 3.62 -22.89 6.61
CA LYS A 130 4.41 -23.50 5.53
C LYS A 130 3.54 -24.45 4.70
N GLU A 131 3.35 -24.14 3.42
CA GLU A 131 3.31 -25.16 2.36
C GLU A 131 4.15 -24.76 1.12
N SER A 132 5.04 -25.68 0.76
CA SER A 132 5.83 -25.91 -0.47
C SER A 132 6.50 -24.76 -1.24
N ASN A 133 7.83 -24.92 -1.40
CA ASN A 133 8.77 -24.25 -2.31
C ASN A 133 8.14 -23.50 -3.49
N VAL A 134 8.04 -22.17 -3.39
CA VAL A 134 7.94 -21.28 -4.55
C VAL A 134 8.96 -20.16 -4.35
N GLU A 135 10.04 -20.23 -5.12
CA GLU A 135 11.05 -19.18 -5.20
C GLU A 135 10.55 -18.11 -6.17
N ILE A 136 10.30 -16.89 -5.68
CA ILE A 136 9.88 -15.76 -6.51
C ILE A 136 10.96 -14.69 -6.46
N ARG A 137 11.57 -14.41 -7.61
CA ARG A 137 12.40 -13.22 -7.83
C ARG A 137 11.49 -12.09 -8.31
N GLY A 138 11.13 -11.18 -7.42
CA GLY A 138 10.44 -9.94 -7.75
C GLY A 138 11.43 -8.78 -7.76
N GLU A 139 11.80 -8.30 -8.95
CA GLU A 139 12.45 -7.00 -9.12
C GLU A 139 11.34 -5.98 -9.44
N TYR A 140 11.16 -4.97 -8.58
CA TYR A 140 10.05 -4.03 -8.69
C TYR A 140 10.51 -2.71 -9.31
N ASP A 141 9.98 -2.37 -10.50
CA ASP A 141 10.14 -1.05 -11.11
C ASP A 141 8.99 -0.12 -10.68
N CYS A 142 9.35 0.94 -9.96
CA CYS A 142 8.45 1.95 -9.41
C CYS A 142 7.88 2.92 -10.49
N LYS A 143 8.24 2.77 -11.77
CA LYS A 143 7.89 3.76 -12.81
C LYS A 143 6.49 3.61 -13.44
N SER A 144 5.76 2.53 -13.22
CA SER A 144 4.50 2.28 -13.97
C SER A 144 3.24 2.94 -13.41
N LEU A 145 3.27 3.53 -12.21
CA LEU A 145 2.07 4.10 -11.57
C LEU A 145 1.77 5.57 -11.93
N ARG A 146 2.59 6.23 -12.77
CA ARG A 146 2.24 7.55 -13.33
C ARG A 146 1.34 7.44 -14.56
N CYS A 147 0.12 6.92 -14.42
CA CYS A 147 -0.85 7.00 -15.52
C CYS A 147 -2.32 6.96 -15.06
N VAL A 148 -2.71 7.61 -13.96
CA VAL A 148 -4.12 8.03 -13.81
C VAL A 148 -4.22 9.43 -13.17
N ALA A 149 -4.32 10.43 -14.06
CA ALA A 149 -4.97 11.73 -13.89
C ALA A 149 -4.56 12.70 -12.75
N ARG A 150 -3.86 13.79 -13.12
CA ARG A 150 -4.50 15.10 -13.40
C ARG A 150 -3.50 16.11 -14.00
N PRO A 151 -3.85 16.86 -15.06
CA PRO A 151 -3.09 18.04 -15.46
C PRO A 151 -3.37 19.18 -14.46
N ARG A 152 -2.33 19.74 -13.85
CA ARG A 152 -2.44 21.05 -13.18
C ARG A 152 -2.40 22.15 -14.25
N PRO A 153 -3.34 23.11 -14.29
CA PRO A 153 -3.15 24.30 -15.10
C PRO A 153 -2.27 25.26 -14.29
N CYS A 154 -1.00 25.37 -14.66
CA CYS A 154 -0.19 26.52 -14.24
C CYS A 154 0.74 26.89 -15.39
N GLY A 155 0.48 28.06 -15.97
CA GLY A 155 1.17 28.57 -17.13
C GLY A 155 2.68 28.69 -16.90
N ARG A 156 3.43 27.99 -17.75
CA ARG A 156 4.77 28.40 -18.20
C ARG A 156 5.02 27.75 -19.55
N LYS A 157 5.21 28.60 -20.57
CA LYS A 157 5.64 28.14 -21.90
C LYS A 157 7.01 27.50 -21.75
N ILE A 158 7.11 26.20 -22.07
CA ILE A 158 8.39 25.55 -22.28
C ILE A 158 8.28 24.82 -23.62
N ASN A 159 9.11 25.24 -24.55
CA ASN A 159 9.16 24.80 -25.93
C ASN A 159 10.02 23.52 -25.99
N GLN A 160 9.41 22.34 -26.15
CA GLN A 160 10.14 21.11 -26.51
C GLN A 160 9.28 20.23 -27.42
N SER A 161 9.77 20.06 -28.65
CA SER A 161 9.23 19.19 -29.68
C SER A 161 9.46 17.73 -29.33
N TRP A 162 8.41 16.91 -29.36
CA TRP A 162 8.52 15.46 -29.39
C TRP A 162 7.65 14.94 -30.55
N ARG A 163 8.31 14.41 -31.59
CA ARG A 163 7.64 13.64 -32.64
C ARG A 163 7.32 12.26 -32.06
N THR A 164 6.04 11.94 -31.97
CA THR A 164 5.58 10.57 -31.77
C THR A 164 5.34 9.94 -33.15
N THR A 165 6.10 8.91 -33.50
CA THR A 165 5.70 7.99 -34.58
C THR A 165 4.82 6.91 -33.95
N ALA A 166 3.52 6.98 -34.18
CA ALA A 166 2.60 5.88 -33.90
C ALA A 166 2.79 4.77 -34.97
N PRO A 167 2.67 3.48 -34.63
CA PRO A 167 2.69 2.42 -35.63
C PRO A 167 1.38 2.40 -36.43
N ASP A 168 1.50 2.18 -37.75
CA ASP A 168 0.41 2.09 -38.74
C ASP A 168 -0.49 0.87 -38.47
N PRO A 169 -1.82 1.03 -38.35
CA PRO A 169 -2.73 -0.07 -38.03
C PRO A 169 -2.96 -1.09 -39.16
N ARG A 170 -2.20 -1.04 -40.27
CA ARG A 170 -2.42 -1.92 -41.43
C ARG A 170 -1.75 -3.29 -41.40
N HIS A 171 -1.08 -3.69 -40.32
CA HIS A 171 -0.49 -5.03 -40.20
C HIS A 171 -0.94 -5.73 -38.92
N LEU A 172 -2.11 -6.37 -38.98
CA LEU A 172 -2.49 -7.43 -38.04
C LEU A 172 -2.35 -8.79 -38.75
N PRO A 173 -1.65 -9.79 -38.19
CA PRO A 173 -1.59 -11.12 -38.77
C PRO A 173 -2.93 -11.84 -38.58
N VAL A 174 -3.49 -12.32 -39.69
CA VAL A 174 -4.70 -13.15 -39.73
C VAL A 174 -4.35 -14.54 -39.20
N THR A 175 -4.93 -14.93 -38.06
CA THR A 175 -4.84 -16.30 -37.54
C THR A 175 -5.84 -17.19 -38.31
N LYS A 176 -5.34 -18.27 -38.92
CA LYS A 176 -6.18 -19.31 -39.52
C LYS A 176 -6.83 -20.14 -38.43
N VAL A 177 -8.14 -20.35 -38.55
CA VAL A 177 -8.92 -21.33 -37.79
C VAL A 177 -8.69 -22.71 -38.44
N PRO A 178 -8.43 -23.80 -37.67
CA PRO A 178 -8.35 -25.14 -38.24
C PRO A 178 -9.74 -25.77 -38.42
N ASP A 179 -9.86 -26.62 -39.44
CA ASP A 179 -11.06 -27.38 -39.83
C ASP A 179 -11.55 -28.39 -38.78
#